data_AF-A0A956L5C9-F1
#
_entry.id   AF-A0A956L5C9-F1
#
_cell.length_a   1.000
_cell.length_b   1.000
_cell.length_c   1.000
_cell.angle_alpha   90.00
_cell.angle_beta   90.00
_cell.angle_gamma   90.00
#
_symmetry.space_group_name_H-M   'P 1'
#
loop_
_entity.id
_entity.type
_entity.pdbx_description
1 polymer ?
#
loop_
_entity_poly.entity_id
_entity_poly.type
_entity_poly.pdbx_seq_one_letter_code
_entity_poly.pdbx_strand_id
1 'polypeptide(L)'
;MAMASDDDGVASRGRSLVPALALLLALFGLLATDATAVDRGVLRAALGRDLDRIAELGSLYPAGVRGGAESTSLPVTVTQEGGPLWVTQEAEAAITDDPVFTAGDPHLLKVEVVAYARTYGVRGQLWRQGWSLRAPEPLWVSPAPWIVVFSALAGAGVAGLRRRLGGGWLLQGLLAQGLLLALPWPATFVRPSLEQSWREGPLGHAVVELARRLPDVSVAVGAGVITLCALLMLFDHRRSPGRGGGLVLDGLLGVLGAALWLEASLRAGLGPWLGQPAGVVAVAGLLGLWAWTWRRRRPVVLDPQEPPA
;
A
#
# COMPACT_ATOMS: atom_id res chain seq x y z
N MET A 1 54.96 14.00 16.78
CA MET A 1 54.01 13.25 17.62
C MET A 1 52.67 13.96 17.46
N ALA A 2 51.87 13.53 16.48
CA ALA A 2 50.65 14.22 16.11
C ALA A 2 49.54 13.86 17.11
N MET A 3 49.02 14.86 17.83
CA MET A 3 47.74 14.76 18.54
C MET A 3 46.65 14.52 17.50
N ALA A 4 46.31 13.26 17.28
CA ALA A 4 45.08 12.89 16.58
C ALA A 4 43.92 13.40 17.44
N SER A 5 43.18 14.37 16.90
CA SER A 5 42.13 15.12 17.59
C SER A 5 40.96 14.22 17.99
N ASP A 6 40.53 14.32 19.25
CA ASP A 6 39.32 13.68 19.81
C ASP A 6 38.03 13.97 19.01
N ASP A 7 38.03 15.00 18.15
CA ASP A 7 36.89 15.40 17.31
C ASP A 7 36.46 14.34 16.28
N ASP A 8 37.40 13.52 15.78
CA ASP A 8 37.08 12.44 14.84
C ASP A 8 36.26 11.32 15.50
N GLY A 9 36.44 11.12 16.81
CA GLY A 9 35.69 10.17 17.63
C GLY A 9 34.23 10.57 17.82
N VAL A 10 33.96 11.85 18.05
CA VAL A 10 32.60 12.37 18.27
C VAL A 10 31.80 12.39 16.96
N ALA A 11 32.43 12.81 15.86
CA ALA A 11 31.79 12.85 14.54
C ALA A 11 31.50 11.45 13.96
N SER A 12 32.29 10.43 14.31
CA SER A 12 32.04 9.04 13.91
C SER A 12 30.94 8.38 14.76
N ARG A 13 30.90 8.63 16.08
CA ARG A 13 29.85 8.14 17.00
C ARG A 13 28.47 8.73 16.67
N GLY A 14 28.39 10.03 16.36
CA GLY A 14 27.12 10.66 15.95
C GLY A 14 26.52 10.07 14.66
N ARG A 15 27.35 9.55 13.75
CA ARG A 15 26.91 8.98 12.46
C ARG A 15 26.30 7.58 12.57
N SER A 16 26.63 6.81 13.60
CA SER A 16 26.08 5.46 13.83
C SER A 16 24.82 5.46 14.71
N LEU A 17 24.62 6.48 15.55
CA LEU A 17 23.46 6.59 16.43
C LEU A 17 22.14 6.80 15.67
N VAL A 18 22.13 7.62 14.62
CA VAL A 18 20.91 7.93 13.85
C VAL A 18 20.24 6.69 13.24
N PRO A 19 20.92 5.84 12.45
CA PRO A 19 20.28 4.65 11.87
C PRO A 19 19.91 3.62 12.93
N ALA A 20 20.65 3.53 14.03
CA ALA A 20 20.34 2.63 15.15
C ALA A 20 19.04 3.07 15.86
N LEU A 21 18.91 4.36 16.17
CA LEU A 21 17.69 4.91 16.76
C LEU A 21 16.49 4.75 15.83
N ALA A 22 16.67 5.04 14.54
CA ALA A 22 15.63 4.86 13.52
C ALA A 22 15.15 3.40 13.43
N LEU A 23 16.07 2.43 13.47
CA LEU A 23 15.76 1.01 13.53
C LEU A 23 15.01 0.64 14.82
N LEU A 24 15.48 1.11 15.97
CA LEU A 24 14.84 0.85 17.26
C LEU A 24 13.41 1.39 17.30
N LEU A 25 13.17 2.60 16.78
CA LEU A 25 11.82 3.16 16.67
C LEU A 25 10.92 2.34 15.74
N ALA A 26 11.45 1.89 14.59
CA ALA A 26 10.73 1.03 13.66
C ALA A 26 10.31 -0.30 14.31
N LEU A 27 11.22 -0.96 15.02
CA LEU A 27 10.96 -2.23 15.70
C LEU A 27 10.06 -2.04 16.93
N PHE A 28 10.27 -0.98 17.71
CA PHE A 28 9.44 -0.67 18.87
C PHE A 28 7.98 -0.41 18.46
N GLY A 29 7.76 0.42 17.43
CA GLY A 29 6.41 0.69 16.93
C GLY A 29 5.74 -0.57 16.38
N LEU A 30 6.48 -1.48 15.74
CA LEU A 30 5.96 -2.78 15.33
C LEU A 30 5.57 -3.66 16.53
N LEU A 31 6.40 -3.73 17.57
CA LEU A 31 6.13 -4.53 18.78
C LEU A 31 4.98 -3.95 19.62
N ALA A 32 4.83 -2.63 19.65
CA ALA A 32 3.78 -1.92 20.37
C ALA A 32 2.45 -1.86 19.60
N THR A 33 2.35 -2.53 18.44
CA THR A 33 1.15 -2.53 17.60
C THR A 33 0.01 -3.28 18.27
N ASP A 34 -1.16 -2.64 18.34
CA ASP A 34 -2.40 -3.34 18.71
C ASP A 34 -2.90 -4.13 17.51
N ALA A 35 -2.57 -5.43 17.50
CA ALA A 35 -2.93 -6.35 16.43
C ALA A 35 -4.45 -6.42 16.22
N THR A 36 -5.25 -6.36 17.28
CA THR A 36 -6.72 -6.46 17.17
C THR A 36 -7.29 -5.24 16.47
N ALA A 37 -6.79 -4.05 16.81
CA ALA A 37 -7.21 -2.82 16.15
C ALA A 37 -6.76 -2.77 14.67
N VAL A 38 -5.59 -3.31 14.33
CA VAL A 38 -5.17 -3.45 12.92
C VAL A 38 -6.11 -4.42 12.19
N ASP A 39 -6.36 -5.61 12.75
CA ASP A 39 -7.21 -6.64 12.14
C ASP A 39 -8.62 -6.08 11.85
N ARG A 40 -9.22 -5.38 12.84
CA ARG A 40 -10.53 -4.72 12.70
C ARG A 40 -10.53 -3.66 11.60
N GLY A 41 -9.58 -2.74 11.62
CA GLY A 41 -9.52 -1.69 10.61
C GLY A 41 -9.24 -2.23 9.20
N VAL A 42 -8.43 -3.30 9.08
CA VAL A 42 -8.18 -3.97 7.79
C VAL A 42 -9.46 -4.62 7.27
N LEU A 43 -10.21 -5.28 8.15
CA LEU A 43 -11.48 -5.87 7.80
C LEU A 43 -12.50 -4.79 7.39
N ARG A 44 -12.63 -3.70 8.15
CA ARG A 44 -13.51 -2.57 7.81
C ARG A 44 -13.19 -1.98 6.44
N ALA A 45 -11.91 -1.79 6.13
CA ALA A 45 -11.48 -1.32 4.81
C ALA A 45 -11.73 -2.34 3.68
N ALA A 46 -11.70 -3.65 3.99
CA ALA A 46 -12.09 -4.69 3.03
C ALA A 46 -13.61 -4.70 2.80
N LEU A 47 -14.40 -4.54 3.87
CA LEU A 47 -15.86 -4.43 3.82
C LEU A 47 -16.31 -3.24 3.00
N GLY A 48 -15.73 -2.05 3.20
CA GLY A 48 -16.04 -0.87 2.37
C GLY A 48 -15.82 -1.13 0.88
N ARG A 49 -14.70 -1.76 0.49
CA ARG A 49 -14.45 -2.13 -0.91
C ARG A 49 -15.39 -3.20 -1.44
N ASP A 50 -15.87 -4.09 -0.58
CA ASP A 50 -16.84 -5.12 -0.96
C ASP A 50 -18.25 -4.52 -1.11
N LEU A 51 -18.63 -3.54 -0.28
CA LEU A 51 -19.83 -2.71 -0.46
C LEU A 51 -19.78 -1.98 -1.81
N ASP A 52 -18.65 -1.37 -2.16
CA ASP A 52 -18.47 -0.73 -3.46
C ASP A 52 -18.69 -1.71 -4.62
N ARG A 53 -18.18 -2.95 -4.51
CA ARG A 53 -18.42 -4.01 -5.52
C ARG A 53 -19.90 -4.38 -5.62
N ILE A 54 -20.60 -4.49 -4.50
CA ILE A 54 -22.03 -4.81 -4.48
C ILE A 54 -22.84 -3.66 -5.09
N ALA A 55 -22.50 -2.42 -4.75
CA ALA A 55 -23.12 -1.24 -5.31
C ALA A 55 -22.91 -1.17 -6.83
N GLU A 56 -21.70 -1.46 -7.32
CA GLU A 56 -21.39 -1.51 -8.75
C GLU A 56 -22.20 -2.60 -9.46
N LEU A 57 -22.17 -3.83 -8.93
CA LEU A 57 -22.90 -4.97 -9.49
C LEU A 57 -24.42 -4.73 -9.51
N GLY A 58 -24.95 -4.09 -8.47
CA GLY A 58 -26.36 -3.74 -8.36
C GLY A 58 -26.75 -2.48 -9.13
N SER A 59 -25.81 -1.81 -9.81
CA SER A 59 -26.00 -0.51 -10.45
C SER A 59 -26.67 0.51 -9.50
N LEU A 60 -26.25 0.49 -8.24
CA LEU A 60 -26.82 1.31 -7.16
C LEU A 60 -26.22 2.72 -7.13
N TYR A 61 -25.09 2.94 -7.79
CA TYR A 61 -24.56 4.29 -7.96
C TYR A 61 -25.51 5.12 -8.84
N PRO A 62 -25.85 6.36 -8.45
CA PRO A 62 -26.72 7.22 -9.24
C PRO A 62 -26.17 7.37 -10.66
N ALA A 63 -27.02 7.10 -11.66
CA ALA A 63 -26.68 7.34 -13.05
C ALA A 63 -26.45 8.84 -13.26
N GLY A 64 -25.19 9.25 -13.32
CA GLY A 64 -24.79 10.62 -13.60
C GLY A 64 -24.56 11.45 -12.34
N VAL A 65 -23.28 11.73 -12.07
CA VAL A 65 -22.82 12.89 -11.28
C VAL A 65 -23.07 14.21 -12.06
N ARG A 66 -24.21 14.33 -12.75
CA ARG A 66 -24.69 15.53 -13.43
C ARG A 66 -26.19 15.66 -13.22
N GLY A 67 -26.57 16.26 -12.10
CA GLY A 67 -27.90 16.84 -11.90
C GLY A 67 -28.76 16.17 -10.85
N GLY A 68 -28.52 16.50 -9.58
CA GLY A 68 -29.60 16.92 -8.65
C GLY A 68 -30.64 15.90 -8.16
N ALA A 69 -30.56 14.60 -8.48
CA ALA A 69 -31.43 13.63 -7.82
C ALA A 69 -30.86 13.30 -6.42
N GLU A 70 -31.64 13.53 -5.37
CA GLU A 70 -31.36 13.05 -4.02
C GLU A 70 -31.08 11.54 -4.09
N SER A 71 -29.83 11.16 -3.84
CA SER A 71 -29.41 9.77 -3.69
C SER A 71 -30.11 9.21 -2.46
N THR A 72 -31.22 8.48 -2.65
CA THR A 72 -31.83 7.70 -1.59
C THR A 72 -30.94 6.50 -1.32
N SER A 73 -30.19 6.58 -0.23
CA SER A 73 -29.40 5.47 0.27
C SER A 73 -30.29 4.25 0.51
N LEU A 74 -29.74 3.06 0.27
CA LEU A 74 -30.43 1.79 0.37
C LEU A 74 -30.35 1.29 1.82
N PRO A 75 -31.48 1.22 2.55
CA PRO A 75 -31.46 0.72 3.92
C PRO A 75 -31.26 -0.79 3.94
N VAL A 76 -30.25 -1.25 4.68
CA VAL A 76 -29.86 -2.65 4.84
C VAL A 76 -29.66 -3.04 6.31
N THR A 77 -30.16 -4.22 6.67
CA THR A 77 -29.91 -4.89 7.93
C THR A 77 -28.75 -5.87 7.73
N VAL A 78 -27.72 -5.76 8.58
CA VAL A 78 -26.51 -6.59 8.48
C VAL A 78 -26.73 -7.92 9.18
N THR A 79 -26.31 -9.00 8.52
CA THR A 79 -26.16 -10.31 9.15
C THR A 79 -24.80 -10.89 8.85
N GLN A 80 -24.25 -11.66 9.78
CA GLN A 80 -22.93 -12.25 9.66
C GLN A 80 -23.02 -13.76 9.50
N GLU A 81 -22.17 -14.32 8.64
CA GLU A 81 -21.92 -15.75 8.53
C GLU A 81 -20.42 -16.04 8.65
N GLY A 82 -20.06 -16.80 9.68
CA GLY A 82 -18.67 -17.15 9.99
C GLY A 82 -17.85 -15.97 10.54
N GLY A 83 -16.58 -16.24 10.83
CA GLY A 83 -15.64 -15.23 11.34
C GLY A 83 -15.86 -14.80 12.80
N PRO A 84 -15.07 -13.84 13.30
CA PRO A 84 -15.17 -13.33 14.67
C PRO A 84 -16.46 -12.56 14.94
N LEU A 85 -16.99 -12.60 16.17
CA LEU A 85 -18.27 -11.95 16.55
C LEU A 85 -18.31 -10.42 16.35
N TRP A 86 -17.16 -9.76 16.26
CA TRP A 86 -17.06 -8.31 16.06
C TRP A 86 -17.19 -7.88 14.59
N VAL A 87 -17.24 -8.83 13.63
CA VAL A 87 -17.38 -8.52 12.19
C VAL A 87 -18.66 -7.73 11.90
N THR A 88 -19.77 -8.08 12.55
CA THR A 88 -21.05 -7.36 12.38
C THR A 88 -20.90 -5.87 12.71
N GLN A 89 -20.20 -5.54 13.80
CA GLN A 89 -19.95 -4.14 14.21
C GLN A 89 -19.10 -3.40 13.17
N GLU A 90 -18.09 -4.04 12.59
CA GLU A 90 -17.26 -3.44 11.55
C GLU A 90 -18.01 -3.28 10.22
N ALA A 91 -18.94 -4.18 9.91
CA ALA A 91 -19.81 -4.09 8.74
C ALA A 91 -20.83 -2.95 8.89
N GLU A 92 -21.48 -2.82 10.04
CA GLU A 92 -22.36 -1.69 10.36
C GLU A 92 -21.60 -0.36 10.32
N ALA A 93 -20.37 -0.34 10.84
CA ALA A 93 -19.52 0.85 10.78
C ALA A 93 -19.09 1.18 9.34
N ALA A 94 -18.80 0.18 8.50
CA ALA A 94 -18.52 0.39 7.08
C ALA A 94 -19.74 0.95 6.34
N ILE A 95 -20.96 0.47 6.63
CA ILE A 95 -22.21 0.98 6.06
C ILE A 95 -22.47 2.42 6.50
N THR A 96 -22.14 2.76 7.74
CA THR A 96 -22.30 4.14 8.24
C THR A 96 -21.43 5.14 7.48
N ASP A 97 -20.26 4.71 6.99
CA ASP A 97 -19.36 5.53 6.17
C ASP A 97 -19.72 5.51 4.67
N ASP A 98 -20.65 4.65 4.25
CA ASP A 98 -20.95 4.39 2.85
C ASP A 98 -22.01 5.36 2.28
N PRO A 99 -21.81 5.92 1.08
CA PRO A 99 -22.76 6.87 0.49
C PRO A 99 -24.00 6.20 -0.13
N VAL A 100 -23.94 4.89 -0.42
CA VAL A 100 -24.98 4.11 -1.10
C VAL A 100 -25.85 3.35 -0.10
N PHE A 101 -25.28 2.85 0.99
CA PHE A 101 -26.01 2.05 1.98
C PHE A 101 -26.30 2.83 3.28
N THR A 102 -27.42 2.52 3.93
CA THR A 102 -27.70 2.98 5.30
C THR A 102 -28.18 1.82 6.16
N ALA A 103 -28.00 1.91 7.48
CA ALA A 103 -28.50 0.88 8.38
C ALA A 103 -30.04 0.95 8.47
N GLY A 104 -30.72 -0.17 8.25
CA GLY A 104 -32.17 -0.29 8.44
C GLY A 104 -32.87 -1.31 7.54
N ASP A 105 -34.18 -1.40 7.67
CA ASP A 105 -35.04 -2.27 6.85
C ASP A 105 -35.41 -1.60 5.51
N PRO A 106 -35.72 -2.37 4.43
CA PRO A 106 -36.13 -3.77 4.44
C PRO A 106 -35.16 -4.75 3.76
N HIS A 107 -33.96 -4.32 3.40
CA HIS A 107 -33.00 -5.17 2.68
C HIS A 107 -32.04 -5.85 3.63
N LEU A 108 -31.47 -6.98 3.21
CA LEU A 108 -30.55 -7.75 4.05
C LEU A 108 -29.18 -7.77 3.37
N LEU A 109 -28.14 -7.33 4.08
CA LEU A 109 -26.76 -7.50 3.69
C LEU A 109 -26.14 -8.61 4.52
N LYS A 110 -25.91 -9.76 3.90
CA LYS A 110 -25.22 -10.88 4.52
C LYS A 110 -23.72 -10.76 4.27
N VAL A 111 -22.93 -10.72 5.33
CA VAL A 111 -21.47 -10.62 5.28
C VAL A 111 -20.87 -11.96 5.69
N GLU A 112 -20.21 -12.61 4.74
CA GLU A 112 -19.50 -13.86 4.95
C GLU A 112 -18.01 -13.57 5.21
N VAL A 113 -17.48 -14.08 6.33
CA VAL A 113 -16.05 -13.93 6.67
C VAL A 113 -15.40 -15.28 6.92
N VAL A 114 -14.35 -15.56 6.15
CA VAL A 114 -13.48 -16.72 6.30
C VAL A 114 -12.18 -16.27 6.95
N ALA A 115 -11.90 -16.74 8.17
CA ALA A 115 -10.66 -16.43 8.87
C ALA A 115 -9.70 -17.65 8.84
N TYR A 116 -8.48 -17.46 8.35
CA TYR A 116 -7.44 -18.48 8.30
C TYR A 116 -6.05 -17.89 8.54
N ALA A 117 -5.36 -18.30 9.61
CA ALA A 117 -3.96 -17.95 9.88
C ALA A 117 -3.61 -16.45 9.68
N ARG A 118 -4.50 -15.54 10.14
CA ARG A 118 -4.44 -14.06 9.98
C ARG A 118 -4.69 -13.54 8.56
N THR A 119 -5.31 -14.34 7.72
CA THR A 119 -5.87 -13.92 6.43
C THR A 119 -7.39 -13.99 6.53
N TYR A 120 -8.06 -12.93 6.09
CA TYR A 120 -9.50 -12.80 6.09
C TYR A 120 -9.99 -12.73 4.65
N GLY A 121 -10.91 -13.63 4.29
CA GLY A 121 -11.69 -13.54 3.07
C GLY A 121 -13.05 -12.93 3.41
N VAL A 122 -13.38 -11.79 2.82
CA VAL A 122 -14.64 -11.07 3.03
C VAL A 122 -15.49 -11.17 1.78
N ARG A 123 -16.77 -11.49 1.93
CA ARG A 123 -17.72 -11.45 0.82
C ARG A 123 -19.10 -11.04 1.31
N GLY A 124 -19.64 -10.00 0.72
CA GLY A 124 -21.00 -9.56 0.96
C GLY A 124 -21.97 -10.13 -0.07
N GLN A 125 -23.21 -10.25 0.38
CA GLN A 125 -24.35 -10.67 -0.41
C GLN A 125 -25.56 -9.80 -0.05
N LEU A 126 -26.04 -9.04 -1.03
CA LEU A 126 -27.23 -8.21 -0.90
C LEU A 126 -28.47 -9.00 -1.28
N TRP A 127 -29.45 -9.07 -0.38
CA TRP A 127 -30.76 -9.66 -0.61
C TRP A 127 -31.81 -8.55 -0.63
N ARG A 128 -32.52 -8.43 -1.76
CA ARG A 128 -33.57 -7.43 -1.96
C ARG A 128 -34.72 -8.09 -2.70
N GLN A 129 -35.96 -7.98 -2.22
CA GLN A 129 -37.19 -8.35 -2.96
C GLN A 129 -37.12 -9.65 -3.80
N GLY A 130 -36.56 -10.73 -3.25
CA GLY A 130 -36.46 -12.03 -3.93
C GLY A 130 -35.27 -12.23 -4.88
N TRP A 131 -34.42 -11.22 -5.08
CA TRP A 131 -33.13 -11.35 -5.74
C TRP A 131 -31.97 -11.33 -4.73
N SER A 132 -30.90 -12.03 -5.07
CA SER A 132 -29.64 -12.04 -4.31
C SER A 132 -28.49 -11.68 -5.22
N LEU A 133 -27.73 -10.66 -4.82
CA LEU A 133 -26.55 -10.19 -5.53
C LEU A 133 -25.33 -10.47 -4.67
N ARG A 134 -24.35 -11.14 -5.24
CA ARG A 134 -23.16 -11.60 -4.53
C ARG A 134 -21.92 -11.25 -5.33
N ALA A 135 -20.88 -10.76 -4.66
CA ALA A 135 -19.57 -10.68 -5.29
C ALA A 135 -19.10 -12.09 -5.69
N PRO A 136 -18.56 -12.28 -6.90
CA PRO A 136 -18.21 -13.62 -7.40
C PRO A 136 -17.13 -14.27 -6.54
N GLU A 137 -16.16 -13.48 -6.08
CA GLU A 137 -15.00 -13.95 -5.31
C GLU A 137 -14.82 -13.14 -4.03
N PRO A 138 -14.41 -13.79 -2.92
CA PRO A 138 -14.13 -13.10 -1.67
C PRO A 138 -12.89 -12.22 -1.81
N LEU A 139 -12.95 -11.04 -1.19
CA LEU A 139 -11.84 -10.11 -1.09
C LEU A 139 -10.93 -10.56 0.04
N TRP A 140 -9.69 -10.92 -0.30
CA TRP A 140 -8.71 -11.40 0.66
C TRP A 140 -7.83 -10.26 1.19
N VAL A 141 -7.68 -10.20 2.51
CA VAL A 141 -6.80 -9.26 3.22
C VAL A 141 -6.00 -9.98 4.29
N SER A 142 -4.76 -9.55 4.50
CA SER A 142 -3.84 -10.19 5.44
C SER A 142 -3.13 -9.13 6.27
N PRO A 143 -3.65 -8.75 7.46
CA PRO A 143 -2.97 -7.81 8.36
C PRO A 143 -1.59 -8.33 8.76
N ALA A 144 -0.56 -7.68 8.23
CA ALA A 144 0.83 -8.09 8.36
C ALA A 144 1.76 -6.86 8.35
N PRO A 145 1.65 -5.95 9.34
CA PRO A 145 2.44 -4.71 9.38
C PRO A 145 3.97 -4.98 9.39
N TRP A 146 4.39 -6.16 9.84
CA TRP A 146 5.78 -6.58 9.77
C TRP A 146 6.32 -6.60 8.34
N ILE A 147 5.51 -6.94 7.32
CA ILE A 147 5.93 -6.93 5.91
C ILE A 147 6.41 -5.54 5.52
N VAL A 148 5.69 -4.49 5.95
CA VAL A 148 6.03 -3.09 5.70
C VAL A 148 7.40 -2.76 6.28
N VAL A 149 7.62 -3.11 7.55
CA VAL A 149 8.88 -2.82 8.28
C VAL A 149 10.05 -3.59 7.68
N PHE A 150 9.95 -4.92 7.58
CA PHE A 150 11.07 -5.75 7.14
C PHE A 150 11.48 -5.47 5.69
N SER A 151 10.51 -5.26 4.79
CA SER A 151 10.82 -4.88 3.41
C SER A 151 11.49 -3.51 3.31
N ALA A 152 11.05 -2.53 4.10
CA ALA A 152 11.65 -1.20 4.14
C ALA A 152 13.08 -1.21 4.73
N LEU A 153 13.30 -1.99 5.79
CA LEU A 153 14.63 -2.18 6.37
C LEU A 153 15.60 -2.83 5.37
N ALA A 154 15.16 -3.87 4.66
CA ALA A 154 15.97 -4.53 3.64
C ALA A 154 16.30 -3.58 2.47
N GLY A 155 15.31 -2.83 1.98
CA GLY A 155 15.51 -1.81 0.94
C GLY A 155 16.49 -0.73 1.35
N ALA A 156 16.34 -0.17 2.56
CA ALA A 156 17.24 0.83 3.11
C ALA A 156 18.66 0.28 3.29
N GLY A 157 18.80 -0.96 3.78
CA GLY A 157 20.09 -1.65 3.91
C GLY A 157 20.81 -1.79 2.57
N VAL A 158 20.12 -2.27 1.54
CA VAL A 158 20.70 -2.40 0.19
C VAL A 158 20.98 -1.04 -0.44
N ALA A 159 20.11 -0.04 -0.24
CA ALA A 159 20.34 1.33 -0.70
C ALA A 159 21.60 1.95 -0.08
N GLY A 160 21.85 1.67 1.21
CA GLY A 160 23.04 2.09 1.94
C GLY A 160 24.30 1.38 1.47
N LEU A 161 24.24 0.05 1.31
CA LEU A 161 25.38 -0.78 0.87
C LEU A 161 25.80 -0.50 -0.56
N ARG A 162 24.84 -0.51 -1.50
CA ARG A 162 25.13 -0.35 -2.94
C ARG A 162 25.26 1.10 -3.37
N ARG A 163 24.89 2.05 -2.51
CA ARG A 163 24.74 3.47 -2.87
C ARG A 163 23.93 3.64 -4.18
N ARG A 164 22.88 2.81 -4.40
CA ARG A 164 21.85 2.96 -5.46
C ARG A 164 20.41 2.92 -4.92
N LEU A 165 19.61 3.97 -5.16
CA LEU A 165 18.40 4.26 -4.35
C LEU A 165 17.24 3.57 -5.02
N GLY A 166 17.18 3.67 -6.36
CA GLY A 166 16.27 2.91 -7.18
C GLY A 166 16.37 1.42 -6.89
N GLY A 167 17.59 0.88 -6.80
CA GLY A 167 17.80 -0.53 -6.44
C GLY A 167 17.27 -0.91 -5.05
N GLY A 168 17.36 -0.03 -4.06
CA GLY A 168 16.81 -0.28 -2.71
C GLY A 168 15.28 -0.23 -2.69
N TRP A 169 14.69 0.76 -3.34
CA TRP A 169 13.24 0.89 -3.48
C TRP A 169 12.62 -0.30 -4.24
N LEU A 170 13.26 -0.70 -5.35
CA LEU A 170 12.82 -1.87 -6.11
C LEU A 170 12.86 -3.13 -5.26
N LEU A 171 13.97 -3.38 -4.54
CA LEU A 171 14.08 -4.54 -3.68
C LEU A 171 13.01 -4.53 -2.59
N GLN A 172 12.77 -3.39 -1.95
CA GLN A 172 11.72 -3.23 -0.94
C GLN A 172 10.34 -3.59 -1.51
N GLY A 173 10.00 -3.08 -2.70
CA GLY A 173 8.75 -3.41 -3.38
C GLY A 173 8.61 -4.89 -3.71
N LEU A 174 9.63 -5.48 -4.34
CA LEU A 174 9.64 -6.89 -4.70
C LEU A 174 9.59 -7.80 -3.46
N LEU A 175 10.31 -7.45 -2.41
CA LEU A 175 10.32 -8.21 -1.17
C LEU A 175 8.96 -8.13 -0.47
N ALA A 176 8.32 -6.96 -0.43
CA ALA A 176 6.98 -6.83 0.16
C ALA A 176 5.95 -7.70 -0.59
N GLN A 177 5.98 -7.70 -1.93
CA GLN A 177 5.14 -8.57 -2.75
C GLN A 177 5.46 -10.06 -2.51
N GLY A 178 6.75 -10.42 -2.47
CA GLY A 178 7.18 -11.79 -2.20
C GLY A 178 6.77 -12.29 -0.82
N LEU A 179 6.87 -11.46 0.21
CA LEU A 179 6.43 -11.79 1.57
C LEU A 179 4.92 -11.97 1.66
N LEU A 180 4.13 -11.14 0.98
CA LEU A 180 2.68 -11.35 0.85
C LEU A 180 2.35 -12.66 0.14
N LEU A 181 3.09 -13.00 -0.92
CA LEU A 181 2.93 -14.27 -1.63
C LEU A 181 3.34 -15.46 -0.75
N ALA A 182 4.26 -15.28 0.19
CA ALA A 182 4.68 -16.31 1.13
C ALA A 182 3.71 -16.51 2.31
N LEU A 183 2.73 -15.62 2.52
CA LEU A 183 1.76 -15.78 3.60
C LEU A 183 0.94 -17.07 3.43
N PRO A 184 0.59 -17.74 4.55
CA PRO A 184 -0.22 -18.95 4.51
C PRO A 184 -1.56 -18.72 3.80
N TRP A 185 -1.90 -19.63 2.89
CA TRP A 185 -3.15 -19.60 2.14
C TRP A 185 -4.02 -20.80 2.52
N PRO A 186 -5.34 -20.62 2.74
CA PRO A 186 -6.22 -21.73 3.05
C PRO A 186 -6.31 -22.69 1.86
N ALA A 187 -5.93 -23.95 2.07
CA ALA A 187 -5.84 -24.96 1.01
C ALA A 187 -7.17 -25.26 0.28
N THR A 188 -8.30 -24.92 0.91
CA THR A 188 -9.64 -25.11 0.34
C THR A 188 -10.05 -24.02 -0.66
N PHE A 189 -9.28 -22.93 -0.79
CA PHE A 189 -9.59 -21.83 -1.69
C PHE A 189 -8.53 -21.69 -2.77
N VAL A 190 -8.99 -21.39 -3.99
CA VAL A 190 -8.10 -21.03 -5.09
C VAL A 190 -7.47 -19.68 -4.77
N ARG A 191 -6.14 -19.60 -4.89
CA ARG A 191 -5.43 -18.34 -4.71
C ARG A 191 -5.67 -17.43 -5.92
N PRO A 192 -6.05 -16.15 -5.73
CA PRO A 192 -6.20 -15.20 -6.82
C PRO A 192 -4.90 -15.09 -7.60
N SER A 193 -5.02 -14.88 -8.92
CA SER A 193 -3.85 -14.56 -9.74
C SER A 193 -3.22 -13.25 -9.28
N LEU A 194 -1.95 -13.02 -9.64
CA LEU A 194 -1.28 -11.77 -9.31
C LEU A 194 -1.99 -10.58 -9.97
N GLU A 195 -2.39 -10.71 -11.23
CA GLU A 195 -3.18 -9.70 -11.94
C GLU A 195 -4.47 -9.36 -11.21
N GLN A 196 -5.25 -10.37 -10.82
CA GLN A 196 -6.49 -10.17 -10.07
C GLN A 196 -6.23 -9.51 -8.72
N SER A 197 -5.23 -9.99 -7.97
CA SER A 197 -4.84 -9.39 -6.68
C SER A 197 -4.50 -7.91 -6.84
N TRP A 198 -3.86 -7.53 -7.95
CA TRP A 198 -3.56 -6.15 -8.32
C TRP A 198 -4.77 -5.34 -8.69
N ARG A 199 -5.63 -5.85 -9.58
CA ARG A 199 -6.88 -5.20 -9.96
C ARG A 199 -7.78 -4.93 -8.75
N GLU A 200 -7.81 -5.87 -7.81
CA GLU A 200 -8.65 -5.83 -6.62
C GLU A 200 -8.01 -5.13 -5.42
N GLY A 201 -6.71 -4.89 -5.49
CA GLY A 201 -5.96 -4.27 -4.42
C GLY A 201 -6.15 -2.75 -4.37
N PRO A 202 -5.72 -2.07 -3.29
CA PRO A 202 -6.10 -0.69 -3.02
C PRO A 202 -5.70 0.31 -4.10
N LEU A 203 -4.45 0.26 -4.62
CA LEU A 203 -4.03 1.16 -5.70
C LEU A 203 -4.61 0.73 -7.03
N GLY A 204 -4.62 -0.56 -7.34
CA GLY A 204 -5.12 -1.04 -8.62
C GLY A 204 -6.61 -0.81 -8.78
N HIS A 205 -7.40 -0.99 -7.72
CA HIS A 205 -8.82 -0.65 -7.71
C HIS A 205 -9.03 0.84 -7.95
N ALA A 206 -8.30 1.73 -7.26
CA ALA A 206 -8.38 3.17 -7.49
C ALA A 206 -8.00 3.58 -8.92
N VAL A 207 -7.00 2.95 -9.51
CA VAL A 207 -6.59 3.19 -10.91
C VAL A 207 -7.65 2.69 -11.90
N VAL A 208 -8.21 1.50 -11.67
CA VAL A 208 -9.27 0.93 -12.51
C VAL A 208 -10.55 1.76 -12.41
N GLU A 209 -10.90 2.19 -11.21
CA GLU A 209 -12.05 3.05 -10.96
C GLU A 209 -11.89 4.42 -11.62
N LEU A 210 -10.69 5.02 -11.54
CA LEU A 210 -10.38 6.23 -12.28
C LEU A 210 -10.48 6.01 -13.79
N ALA A 211 -9.98 4.89 -14.31
CA ALA A 211 -10.05 4.56 -15.73
C ALA A 211 -11.48 4.39 -16.23
N ARG A 212 -12.36 3.76 -15.45
CA ARG A 212 -13.79 3.58 -15.76
C ARG A 212 -14.57 4.90 -15.85
N ARG A 213 -14.12 5.93 -15.13
CA ARG A 213 -14.72 7.27 -15.16
C ARG A 213 -14.27 8.11 -16.36
N LEU A 214 -13.27 7.64 -17.09
CA LEU A 214 -12.74 8.32 -18.28
C LEU A 214 -13.27 7.64 -19.55
N PRO A 215 -13.47 8.39 -20.65
CA PRO A 215 -13.73 7.79 -21.95
C PRO A 215 -12.58 6.86 -22.38
N ASP A 216 -12.89 5.75 -23.06
CA ASP A 216 -11.89 4.77 -23.51
C ASP A 216 -10.74 5.41 -24.31
N VAL A 217 -11.06 6.42 -25.12
CA VAL A 217 -10.07 7.19 -25.89
C VAL A 217 -9.08 7.91 -24.96
N SER A 218 -9.55 8.51 -23.87
CA SER A 218 -8.70 9.19 -22.90
C SER A 218 -7.78 8.22 -22.17
N VAL A 219 -8.29 7.03 -21.81
CA VAL A 219 -7.47 5.97 -21.20
C VAL A 219 -6.41 5.48 -22.17
N ALA A 220 -6.78 5.21 -23.42
CA ALA A 220 -5.84 4.77 -24.46
C ALA A 220 -4.76 5.83 -24.75
N VAL A 221 -5.13 7.10 -24.85
CA VAL A 221 -4.18 8.22 -25.03
C VAL A 221 -3.25 8.33 -23.82
N GLY A 222 -3.78 8.29 -22.60
CA GLY A 222 -2.98 8.33 -21.37
C GLY A 222 -1.97 7.19 -21.30
N ALA A 223 -2.40 5.95 -21.55
CA ALA A 223 -1.53 4.78 -21.61
C ALA A 223 -0.47 4.91 -22.71
N GLY A 224 -0.85 5.44 -23.88
CA GLY A 224 0.07 5.71 -24.99
C GLY A 224 1.14 6.74 -24.62
N VAL A 225 0.76 7.84 -23.97
CA VAL A 225 1.70 8.88 -23.51
C VAL A 225 2.66 8.33 -22.46
N ILE A 226 2.16 7.59 -21.46
CA ILE A 226 3.01 6.96 -20.44
C ILE A 226 4.01 6.00 -21.07
N THR A 227 3.54 5.18 -22.01
CA THR A 227 4.38 4.21 -22.74
C THR A 227 5.44 4.92 -23.59
N LEU A 228 5.05 5.96 -24.32
CA LEU A 228 5.96 6.77 -25.12
C LEU A 228 7.02 7.44 -24.25
N CYS A 229 6.63 8.04 -23.12
CA CYS A 229 7.57 8.63 -22.16
C CYS A 229 8.57 7.59 -21.63
N ALA A 230 8.11 6.38 -21.29
CA ALA A 230 8.99 5.31 -20.83
C ALA A 230 9.97 4.86 -21.94
N LEU A 231 9.50 4.74 -23.18
CA LEU A 231 10.34 4.43 -24.35
C LEU A 231 11.37 5.54 -24.61
N LEU A 232 10.97 6.80 -24.56
CA LEU A 232 11.86 7.95 -24.73
C LEU A 232 12.94 7.96 -23.62
N MET A 233 12.56 7.72 -22.36
CA MET A 233 13.51 7.55 -21.26
C MET A 233 14.50 6.42 -21.52
N LEU A 234 14.05 5.29 -22.07
CA LEU A 234 14.92 4.16 -22.41
C LEU A 234 15.91 4.51 -23.53
N PHE A 235 15.46 5.21 -24.57
CA PHE A 235 16.34 5.66 -25.67
C PHE A 235 17.34 6.73 -25.21
N ASP A 236 16.91 7.68 -24.39
CA ASP A 236 17.77 8.71 -23.82
C ASP A 236 18.86 8.10 -22.92
N HIS A 237 18.49 7.09 -22.11
CA HIS A 237 19.44 6.31 -21.32
C HIS A 237 20.55 5.67 -22.19
N ARG A 238 20.19 5.12 -23.36
CA ARG A 238 21.15 4.49 -24.28
C ARG A 238 22.04 5.50 -25.00
N ARG A 239 21.52 6.69 -25.31
CA ARG A 239 22.25 7.74 -26.04
C ARG A 239 23.15 8.59 -25.15
N SER A 240 22.87 8.67 -23.85
CA SER A 240 23.61 9.48 -22.88
C SER A 240 24.30 8.62 -21.82
N PRO A 241 25.37 7.87 -22.17
CA PRO A 241 26.13 7.03 -21.23
C PRO A 241 26.85 7.84 -20.13
N GLY A 242 26.92 9.17 -20.25
CA GLY A 242 27.48 10.06 -19.24
C GLY A 242 26.45 10.50 -18.20
N ARG A 243 26.44 9.84 -17.02
CA ARG A 243 25.74 10.17 -15.74
C ARG A 243 24.20 10.39 -15.77
N GLY A 244 23.61 10.93 -16.84
CA GLY A 244 22.17 11.25 -16.95
C GLY A 244 21.28 10.01 -17.02
N GLY A 245 21.65 9.02 -17.85
CA GLY A 245 20.87 7.80 -18.00
C GLY A 245 20.73 7.02 -16.68
N GLY A 246 21.81 6.93 -15.89
CA GLY A 246 21.78 6.22 -14.61
C GLY A 246 20.79 6.79 -13.61
N LEU A 247 20.60 8.12 -13.60
CA LEU A 247 19.64 8.80 -12.73
C LEU A 247 18.19 8.53 -13.12
N VAL A 248 17.88 8.54 -14.43
CA VAL A 248 16.54 8.23 -14.95
C VAL A 248 16.13 6.81 -14.61
N LEU A 249 17.03 5.84 -14.82
CA LEU A 249 16.78 4.44 -14.48
C LEU A 249 16.60 4.26 -12.96
N ASP A 250 17.47 4.85 -12.13
CA ASP A 250 17.31 4.79 -10.67
C ASP A 250 15.99 5.42 -10.22
N GLY A 251 15.55 6.50 -10.87
CA GLY A 251 14.25 7.13 -10.64
C GLY A 251 13.08 6.21 -10.99
N LEU A 252 13.09 5.60 -12.18
CA LEU A 252 12.07 4.63 -12.62
C LEU A 252 11.98 3.42 -11.69
N LEU A 253 13.13 2.83 -11.32
CA LEU A 253 13.17 1.73 -10.36
C LEU A 253 12.67 2.17 -8.98
N GLY A 254 12.94 3.42 -8.61
CA GLY A 254 12.42 4.06 -7.39
C GLY A 254 10.89 4.12 -7.39
N VAL A 255 10.29 4.67 -8.45
CA VAL A 255 8.83 4.81 -8.58
C VAL A 255 8.15 3.44 -8.63
N LEU A 256 8.66 2.52 -9.45
CA LEU A 256 8.13 1.16 -9.54
C LEU A 256 8.22 0.44 -8.18
N GLY A 257 9.38 0.49 -7.53
CA GLY A 257 9.59 -0.09 -6.21
C GLY A 257 8.67 0.49 -5.14
N ALA A 258 8.48 1.81 -5.14
CA ALA A 258 7.56 2.49 -4.23
C ALA A 258 6.10 2.09 -4.47
N ALA A 259 5.65 1.98 -5.73
CA ALA A 259 4.30 1.54 -6.07
C ALA A 259 4.06 0.07 -5.65
N LEU A 260 5.00 -0.83 -5.95
CA LEU A 260 4.95 -2.23 -5.52
C LEU A 260 4.89 -2.34 -3.99
N TRP A 261 5.69 -1.55 -3.28
CA TRP A 261 5.73 -1.56 -1.83
C TRP A 261 4.46 -0.99 -1.21
N LEU A 262 3.98 0.15 -1.72
CA LEU A 262 2.77 0.79 -1.21
C LEU A 262 1.55 -0.11 -1.41
N GLU A 263 1.41 -0.71 -2.59
CA GLU A 263 0.34 -1.67 -2.86
C GLU A 263 0.37 -2.86 -1.88
N ALA A 264 1.54 -3.48 -1.72
CA ALA A 264 1.72 -4.57 -0.77
C ALA A 264 1.40 -4.14 0.66
N SER A 265 1.88 -2.96 1.07
CA SER A 265 1.71 -2.44 2.42
C SER A 265 0.25 -2.14 2.71
N LEU A 266 -0.50 -1.57 1.76
CA LEU A 266 -1.92 -1.31 1.92
C LEU A 266 -2.72 -2.63 2.05
N ARG A 267 -2.39 -3.66 1.27
CA ARG A 267 -2.98 -5.01 1.44
C ARG A 267 -2.58 -5.67 2.76
N ALA A 268 -1.40 -5.34 3.28
CA ALA A 268 -0.90 -5.79 4.58
C ALA A 268 -1.44 -4.96 5.77
N GLY A 269 -2.32 -3.99 5.53
CA GLY A 269 -2.97 -3.20 6.58
C GLY A 269 -2.25 -1.92 7.00
N LEU A 270 -1.45 -1.32 6.11
CA LEU A 270 -0.75 -0.06 6.38
C LEU A 270 -1.67 1.07 6.85
N GLY A 271 -2.86 1.23 6.23
CA GLY A 271 -3.79 2.32 6.58
C GLY A 271 -4.25 2.26 8.04
N PRO A 272 -4.93 1.18 8.47
CA PRO A 272 -5.32 0.97 9.86
C PRO A 272 -4.14 1.02 10.84
N TRP A 273 -2.99 0.47 10.45
CA TRP A 273 -1.79 0.49 11.28
C TRP A 273 -1.25 1.91 11.50
N LEU A 274 -1.23 2.76 10.46
CA LEU A 274 -0.87 4.17 10.56
C LEU A 274 -1.84 4.99 11.40
N GLY A 275 -3.09 4.55 11.54
CA GLY A 275 -4.07 5.15 12.46
C GLY A 275 -3.71 4.98 13.93
N GLN A 276 -2.74 4.11 14.26
CA GLN A 276 -2.28 3.88 15.63
C GLN A 276 -1.00 4.68 15.93
N PRO A 277 -0.81 5.18 17.17
CA PRO A 277 0.44 5.82 17.57
C PRO A 277 1.68 4.94 17.33
N ALA A 278 1.55 3.62 17.56
CA ALA A 278 2.63 2.66 17.35
C ALA A 278 3.05 2.57 15.87
N GLY A 279 2.09 2.55 14.94
CA GLY A 279 2.37 2.56 13.50
C GLY A 279 3.01 3.87 13.04
N VAL A 280 2.56 5.02 13.58
CA VAL A 280 3.19 6.33 13.31
C VAL A 280 4.65 6.34 13.75
N VAL A 281 4.96 5.86 14.96
CA VAL A 281 6.34 5.75 15.46
C VAL A 281 7.18 4.84 14.57
N ALA A 282 6.63 3.70 14.16
CA ALA A 282 7.35 2.77 13.30
C ALA A 282 7.70 3.39 11.94
N VAL A 283 6.74 4.06 11.30
CA VAL A 283 6.93 4.72 10.01
C VAL A 283 7.86 5.92 10.14
N ALA A 284 7.80 6.70 11.21
CA ALA A 284 8.76 7.76 11.48
C ALA A 284 10.19 7.21 11.58
N GLY A 285 10.38 6.06 12.25
CA GLY A 285 11.65 5.35 12.28
C GLY A 285 12.14 4.95 10.88
N LEU A 286 11.28 4.34 10.07
CA LEU A 286 11.60 3.95 8.69
C LEU A 286 11.95 5.16 7.79
N LEU A 287 11.19 6.25 7.89
CA LEU A 287 11.45 7.49 7.17
C LEU A 287 12.77 8.13 7.61
N GLY A 288 13.07 8.12 8.91
CA GLY A 288 14.36 8.57 9.44
C GLY A 288 15.52 7.76 8.90
N LEU A 289 15.37 6.43 8.80
CA LEU A 289 16.37 5.55 8.21
C LEU A 289 16.59 5.85 6.73
N TRP A 290 15.52 5.99 5.95
CA TRP A 290 15.59 6.36 4.52
C TRP A 290 16.17 7.77 4.29
N ALA A 291 15.83 8.74 5.14
CA ALA A 291 16.41 10.07 5.07
C ALA A 291 17.93 10.04 5.35
N TRP A 292 18.37 9.22 6.30
CA TRP A 292 19.79 9.01 6.58
C TRP A 292 20.52 8.34 5.40
N THR A 293 19.94 7.28 4.81
CA THR A 293 20.55 6.61 3.63
C THR A 293 20.64 7.54 2.43
N TRP A 294 19.63 8.39 2.22
CA TRP A 294 19.65 9.46 1.22
C TRP A 294 20.79 10.46 1.47
N ARG A 295 20.93 10.97 2.71
CA ARG A 295 21.97 11.97 3.05
C ARG A 295 23.39 11.44 2.84
N ARG A 296 23.66 10.15 3.10
CA ARG A 296 24.96 9.52 2.84
C ARG A 296 25.40 9.52 1.38
N ARG A 297 24.51 9.86 0.44
CA ARG A 297 24.81 9.90 -0.99
C ARG A 297 25.29 11.22 -1.53
N ARG A 298 25.06 12.32 -0.82
CA ARG A 298 25.48 13.62 -1.35
C ARG A 298 26.97 13.52 -1.66
N PRO A 299 27.38 13.60 -2.94
CA PRO A 299 28.80 13.57 -3.25
C PRO A 299 29.41 14.72 -2.48
N VAL A 300 30.56 14.45 -1.83
CA VAL A 300 31.42 15.54 -1.37
C VAL A 300 31.68 16.35 -2.63
N VAL A 301 31.12 17.56 -2.70
CA VAL A 301 31.46 18.51 -3.74
C VAL A 301 32.95 18.67 -3.57
N LEU A 302 33.73 18.05 -4.45
CA LEU A 302 35.15 18.33 -4.54
C LEU A 302 35.20 19.80 -4.87
N ASP A 303 35.71 20.58 -3.92
CA ASP A 303 35.93 22.01 -4.10
C ASP A 303 36.60 22.19 -5.46
N PRO A 304 35.98 22.94 -6.40
CA PRO A 304 36.63 23.22 -7.67
C PRO A 304 37.94 23.93 -7.33
N GLN A 305 39.04 23.23 -7.61
CA GLN A 305 40.38 23.57 -7.16
C GLN A 305 40.69 25.06 -7.24
N GLU A 306 41.34 25.56 -6.18
CA GLU A 306 42.24 26.72 -6.30
C GLU A 306 43.13 26.52 -7.54
N PRO A 307 43.25 27.54 -8.40
CA PRO A 307 44.10 27.44 -9.59
C PRO A 307 45.56 27.18 -9.14
N PRO A 308 46.30 26.31 -9.86
CA PRO A 308 47.72 26.13 -9.61
C PRO A 308 48.45 27.46 -9.77
N ALA A 309 49.28 27.80 -8.78
CA ALA A 309 50.14 28.98 -8.77
C ALA A 309 51.24 28.91 -9.83
#